data_AF-U5S129-F1
#
_entry.id   AF-U5S129-F1
#
_cell.length_a   1.000
_cell.length_b   1.000
_cell.length_c   1.000
_cell.angle_alpha   90.00
_cell.angle_beta   90.00
_cell.angle_gamma   90.00
#
_symmetry.space_group_name_H-M   'P 1'
#
loop_
_entity.id
_entity.type
_entity.pdbx_description
1 polymer ?
#
loop_
_entity_poly.entity_id
_entity_poly.type
_entity_poly.pdbx_seq_one_letter_code
_entity_poly.pdbx_strand_id
1 'polypeptide(L)'
;MWALITDLPLLPTPPIDFGAYKFCKTCGICADSCPFNLIQKGDPTWENPASAKSGIQQGTFEGWRTNTADCPHCPTCQGTCPFNSKPDSFLHAVVKGTVA
;
A
#
# COMPACT_ATOMS: atom_id res chain seq x y z
N MET A 1 -3.44 0.73 15.82
CA MET A 1 -4.15 -0.41 15.22
C MET A 1 -5.51 -0.50 15.89
N TRP A 2 -6.57 0.04 15.27
CA TRP A 2 -7.92 -0.03 15.84
C TRP A 2 -8.64 -1.27 15.32
N ALA A 3 -8.11 -2.45 15.62
CA ALA A 3 -8.80 -3.71 15.40
C ALA A 3 -9.33 -4.20 16.76
N LEU A 4 -10.62 -4.53 16.83
CA LEU A 4 -11.25 -5.13 18.01
C LEU A 4 -11.44 -6.62 17.74
N ILE A 5 -10.83 -7.44 18.57
CA ILE A 5 -11.04 -8.89 18.54
C ILE A 5 -12.29 -9.18 19.38
N THR A 6 -13.25 -9.88 18.79
CA THR A 6 -14.51 -10.22 19.43
C THR A 6 -14.91 -11.64 19.05
N ASP A 7 -15.63 -12.29 19.96
CA ASP A 7 -16.30 -13.58 19.79
C ASP A 7 -17.72 -13.43 19.20
N LEU A 8 -18.18 -12.20 18.97
CA LEU A 8 -19.44 -11.92 18.29
C LEU A 8 -19.46 -12.57 16.90
N PRO A 9 -20.50 -13.36 16.54
CA PRO A 9 -20.58 -14.00 15.23
C PRO A 9 -20.87 -12.95 14.15
N LEU A 10 -19.81 -12.50 13.48
CA LEU A 10 -19.88 -11.55 12.37
C LEU A 10 -19.56 -12.26 11.06
N LEU A 11 -20.29 -11.92 10.00
CA LEU A 11 -19.99 -12.42 8.66
C LEU A 11 -18.76 -11.69 8.10
N PRO A 12 -17.70 -12.40 7.65
CA PRO A 12 -16.58 -11.77 7.00
C PRO A 12 -17.00 -11.09 5.69
N THR A 13 -16.49 -9.89 5.43
CA THR A 13 -16.63 -9.24 4.12
C THR A 13 -15.62 -9.82 3.12
N PRO A 14 -15.99 -9.99 1.84
CA PRO A 14 -15.03 -10.44 0.82
C PRO A 14 -13.92 -9.40 0.61
N PRO A 15 -12.71 -9.83 0.19
CA PRO A 15 -11.66 -8.92 -0.22
C PRO A 15 -12.07 -8.15 -1.49
N ILE A 16 -11.49 -6.96 -1.69
CA ILE A 16 -11.70 -6.11 -2.88
C ILE A 16 -10.41 -6.07 -3.70
N ASP A 17 -10.53 -6.23 -5.03
CA ASP A 17 -9.47 -5.88 -5.98
C ASP A 17 -9.95 -4.70 -6.84
N PHE A 18 -9.37 -3.52 -6.62
CA PHE A 18 -9.63 -2.32 -7.40
C PHE A 18 -8.54 -2.03 -8.44
N GLY A 19 -7.64 -2.98 -8.69
CA GLY A 19 -6.56 -2.85 -9.67
C GLY A 19 -5.31 -2.13 -9.13
N ALA A 20 -5.25 -1.79 -7.84
CA ALA A 20 -4.08 -1.14 -7.22
C ALA A 20 -2.79 -1.91 -7.47
N TYR A 21 -2.83 -3.24 -7.38
CA TYR A 21 -1.64 -4.07 -7.60
C TYR A 21 -1.06 -3.90 -9.01
N LYS A 22 -1.93 -3.85 -10.03
CA LYS A 22 -1.52 -3.61 -11.43
C LYS A 22 -1.03 -2.18 -11.62
N PHE A 23 -1.70 -1.21 -11.01
CA PHE A 23 -1.30 0.20 -11.06
C PHE A 23 0.09 0.43 -10.45
N CYS A 24 0.38 -0.20 -9.31
CA CYS A 24 1.66 -0.05 -8.63
C CYS A 24 2.84 -0.63 -9.41
N LYS A 25 2.63 -1.60 -10.33
CA LYS A 25 3.70 -2.14 -11.19
C LYS A 25 4.37 -1.08 -12.05
N THR A 26 3.64 -0.05 -12.45
CA THR A 26 4.15 1.00 -13.35
C THR A 26 4.27 2.37 -12.67
N CYS A 27 3.60 2.58 -11.54
CA CYS A 27 3.55 3.89 -10.89
C CYS A 27 4.85 4.27 -10.17
N GLY A 28 5.29 3.49 -9.17
CA GLY A 28 6.56 3.71 -8.45
C GLY A 28 6.74 5.04 -7.68
N ILE A 29 5.83 6.00 -7.78
CA ILE A 29 6.05 7.38 -7.31
C ILE A 29 6.34 7.51 -5.81
N CYS A 30 5.75 6.63 -4.99
CA CYS A 30 6.03 6.59 -3.56
C CYS A 30 7.49 6.22 -3.28
N ALA A 31 8.05 5.30 -4.07
CA ALA A 31 9.43 4.87 -3.95
C ALA A 31 10.41 5.92 -4.46
N ASP A 32 10.04 6.68 -5.50
CA ASP A 32 10.86 7.80 -5.99
C ASP A 32 10.84 9.02 -5.07
N SER A 33 9.70 9.28 -4.41
CA SER A 33 9.54 10.41 -3.50
C SER A 33 10.06 10.13 -2.08
N CYS A 34 10.39 8.89 -1.74
CA CYS A 34 10.88 8.55 -0.40
C CYS A 34 12.27 9.17 -0.15
N PRO A 35 12.42 10.12 0.78
CA PRO A 35 13.71 10.79 1.02
C PRO A 35 14.77 9.84 1.63
N PHE A 36 14.34 8.69 2.13
CA PHE A 36 15.20 7.68 2.76
C PHE A 36 15.44 6.45 1.87
N ASN A 37 14.84 6.39 0.67
CA ASN A 37 14.93 5.24 -0.24
C ASN A 37 14.55 3.89 0.43
N LEU A 38 13.54 3.90 1.30
CA LEU A 38 13.13 2.73 2.09
C LEU A 38 12.04 1.90 1.43
N ILE A 39 11.52 2.31 0.28
CA ILE A 39 10.47 1.60 -0.44
C ILE A 39 11.12 0.88 -1.62
N GLN A 40 10.83 -0.42 -1.75
CA GLN A 40 11.32 -1.26 -2.84
C GLN A 40 10.93 -0.70 -4.22
N LYS A 41 11.87 -0.77 -5.17
CA LYS A 41 11.67 -0.45 -6.58
C LYS A 41 11.78 -1.73 -7.43
N GLY A 42 11.28 -1.67 -8.66
CA GLY A 42 11.32 -2.79 -9.60
C GLY A 42 10.16 -3.76 -9.40
N ASP A 43 10.41 -5.05 -9.62
CA ASP A 43 9.39 -6.10 -9.51
C ASP A 43 9.03 -6.38 -8.04
N PRO A 44 7.78 -6.80 -7.77
CA PRO A 44 7.36 -7.18 -6.44
C PRO A 44 8.05 -8.49 -6.01
N THR A 45 8.08 -8.77 -4.71
CA THR A 45 8.73 -9.96 -4.17
C THR A 45 7.91 -10.57 -3.05
N TRP A 46 8.17 -11.85 -2.78
CA TRP A 46 7.65 -12.57 -1.61
C TRP A 46 8.45 -12.24 -0.35
N GLU A 47 9.68 -11.77 -0.50
CA GLU A 47 10.57 -11.48 0.61
C GLU A 47 10.24 -10.14 1.28
N ASN A 48 10.21 -10.14 2.60
CA ASN A 48 10.15 -8.92 3.39
C ASN A 48 11.56 -8.59 3.91
N PRO A 49 12.28 -7.63 3.32
CA PRO A 49 13.63 -7.27 3.76
C PRO A 49 13.67 -6.70 5.19
N ALA A 50 12.53 -6.21 5.71
CA ALA A 50 12.45 -5.76 7.10
C ALA A 50 12.34 -6.93 8.10
N SER A 51 11.94 -8.12 7.66
CA SER A 51 11.62 -9.24 8.56
C SER A 51 12.80 -9.67 9.44
N ALA A 52 14.01 -9.66 8.89
CA ALA A 52 15.23 -10.02 9.60
C ALA A 52 15.60 -9.03 10.73
N LYS A 53 15.23 -7.75 10.58
CA LYS A 53 15.61 -6.69 11.53
C LYS A 53 14.51 -6.33 12.53
N SER A 54 13.24 -6.55 12.18
CA SER A 54 12.10 -5.99 12.93
C SER A 54 11.16 -7.03 13.55
N GLY A 55 11.43 -8.33 13.35
CA GLY A 55 10.53 -9.40 13.82
C GLY A 55 9.17 -9.40 13.09
N ILE A 56 9.02 -8.58 12.05
CA ILE A 56 7.85 -8.58 11.18
C ILE A 56 7.89 -9.85 10.34
N GLN A 57 6.77 -10.57 10.25
CA GLN A 57 6.70 -11.80 9.47
C GLN A 57 7.05 -11.55 7.99
N GLN A 58 7.59 -12.59 7.34
CA GLN A 58 7.71 -12.63 5.90
C GLN A 58 6.34 -12.35 5.25
N GLY A 59 6.35 -11.72 4.08
CA GLY A 59 5.11 -11.41 3.38
C GLY A 59 4.39 -12.70 3.00
N THR A 60 3.08 -12.78 3.27
CA THR A 60 2.22 -13.89 2.80
C THR A 60 1.72 -13.67 1.36
N PHE A 61 2.16 -12.59 0.71
CA PHE A 61 1.77 -12.20 -0.63
C PHE A 61 2.96 -11.58 -1.38
N GLU A 62 2.94 -11.63 -2.70
CA GLU A 62 3.93 -10.95 -3.54
C GLU A 62 3.64 -9.43 -3.57
N GLY A 63 4.59 -8.59 -3.20
CA GLY A 63 4.38 -7.14 -3.21
C GLY A 63 5.65 -6.32 -2.98
N TRP A 64 5.53 -5.00 -3.11
CA TRP A 64 6.57 -4.05 -2.75
C TRP A 64 6.55 -3.82 -1.24
N ARG A 65 7.74 -3.80 -0.64
CA ARG A 65 7.89 -3.63 0.81
C ARG A 65 8.53 -2.29 1.12
N THR A 66 8.05 -1.67 2.20
CA THR A 66 8.74 -0.56 2.85
C THR A 66 9.54 -1.15 3.99
N ASN A 67 10.82 -0.79 4.09
CA ASN A 67 11.61 -1.09 5.28
C ASN A 67 11.11 -0.22 6.44
N THR A 68 10.15 -0.76 7.19
CA THR A 68 9.53 -0.07 8.31
C THR A 68 10.44 0.02 9.54
N ALA A 69 11.51 -0.78 9.62
CA ALA A 69 12.45 -0.73 10.73
C ALA A 69 13.22 0.60 10.76
N ASP A 70 13.58 1.09 9.58
CA ASP A 70 14.36 2.32 9.40
C ASP A 70 13.47 3.53 9.04
N CYS A 71 12.14 3.33 8.93
CA CYS A 71 11.20 4.36 8.48
C CYS A 71 10.81 5.30 9.63
N PRO A 72 11.05 6.61 9.51
CA PRO A 72 10.63 7.58 10.53
C PRO A 72 9.14 7.95 10.46
N HIS A 73 8.34 7.18 9.71
CA HIS A 73 6.90 7.41 9.51
C HIS A 73 6.57 8.82 8.96
N CYS A 74 7.38 9.34 8.04
CA CYS A 74 7.05 10.58 7.35
C CYS A 74 5.87 10.39 6.37
N PRO A 75 5.02 11.42 6.15
CA PRO A 75 3.81 11.29 5.34
C PRO A 75 4.04 11.37 3.82
N THR A 76 5.29 11.49 3.35
CA THR A 76 5.59 11.80 1.95
C THR A 76 4.99 10.79 0.98
N CYS A 77 5.19 9.48 1.20
CA CYS A 77 4.68 8.44 0.30
C CYS A 77 3.15 8.38 0.28
N GLN A 78 2.49 8.69 1.39
CA GLN A 78 1.04 8.78 1.45
C GLN A 78 0.54 10.04 0.75
N GLY A 79 1.22 11.18 0.95
CA GLY A 79 0.89 12.46 0.33
C GLY A 79 1.05 12.49 -1.19
N THR A 80 2.04 11.78 -1.73
CA THR A 80 2.29 11.73 -3.19
C THR A 80 1.49 10.65 -3.93
N CYS A 81 0.82 9.75 -3.20
CA CYS A 81 0.06 8.67 -3.79
C CYS A 81 -1.12 9.21 -4.63
N PRO A 82 -1.29 8.79 -5.90
CA PRO A 82 -2.42 9.21 -6.73
C PRO A 82 -3.79 8.83 -6.15
N PHE A 83 -3.84 7.78 -5.31
CA PHE A 83 -5.06 7.39 -4.60
C PHE A 83 -5.38 8.28 -3.38
N ASN A 84 -4.47 9.17 -3.00
CA ASN A 84 -4.69 10.18 -1.96
C ASN A 84 -5.12 11.53 -2.57
N SER A 85 -5.92 11.49 -3.65
CA SER A 85 -6.45 12.68 -4.29
C SER A 85 -7.57 13.33 -3.44
N LYS A 86 -7.71 14.65 -3.57
CA LYS A 86 -8.81 15.39 -2.94
C LYS A 86 -10.17 14.91 -3.52
N PRO A 87 -11.25 14.91 -2.71
CA PRO A 87 -12.58 14.49 -3.16
C PRO A 87 -13.06 15.19 -4.44
N ASP A 88 -12.67 16.46 -4.62
CA ASP A 88 -13.06 17.30 -5.77
C ASP A 88 -12.16 17.11 -7.00
N SER A 89 -11.25 16.13 -7.00
CA SER A 89 -10.41 15.82 -8.16
C SER A 89 -11.25 15.29 -9.31
N PHE A 90 -11.13 15.89 -10.50
CA PHE A 90 -11.84 15.46 -11.71
C PHE A 90 -11.58 13.98 -12.06
N LEU A 91 -10.42 13.44 -11.66
CA LEU A 91 -10.08 12.03 -11.83
C LEU A 91 -11.09 11.09 -11.17
N HIS A 92 -11.71 11.48 -10.04
CA HIS A 92 -12.75 10.65 -9.42
C HIS A 92 -13.99 10.51 -10.33
N ALA A 93 -14.38 11.56 -11.04
CA ALA A 93 -15.51 11.52 -11.96
C ALA A 93 -15.20 10.64 -13.18
N VAL A 94 -13.98 10.76 -13.72
CA VAL A 94 -13.51 9.93 -14.83
C VAL A 94 -13.47 8.46 -14.44
N VAL A 95 -12.82 8.11 -13.32
CA VAL A 95 -12.73 6.72 -12.85
C VAL A 95 -14.12 6.13 -12.60
N LYS A 96 -15.02 6.87 -11.91
CA LYS A 96 -16.40 6.42 -11.71
C LYS A 96 -17.14 6.16 -13.02
N GLY A 97 -16.88 6.94 -14.07
CA GLY A 97 -17.47 6.73 -15.40
C GLY A 97 -16.93 5.50 -16.14
N THR A 98 -15.78 4.95 -15.72
CA THR A 98 -15.17 3.75 -16.33
C THR A 98 -15.46 2.46 -15.58
N VAL A 99 -15.92 2.56 -14.32
CA VAL A 99 -16.28 1.39 -13.51
C VAL A 99 -17.72 1.02 -13.85
N ALA A 100 -17.90 -0.15 -14.49
CA ALA A 100 -19.21 -0.72 -14.84
C ALA A 100 -19.97 -1.22 -13.62
#